data_AF-A0A550JJE4-F1
#
_entry.id   AF-A0A550JJE4-F1
#
_cell.length_a   1.000
_cell.length_b   1.000
_cell.length_c   1.000
_cell.angle_alpha   90.00
_cell.angle_beta   90.00
_cell.angle_gamma   90.00
#
_symmetry.space_group_name_H-M   'P 1'
#
loop_
_entity.id
_entity.type
_entity.pdbx_description
1 polymer ?
#
loop_
_entity_poly.entity_id
_entity_poly.type
_entity_poly.pdbx_seq_one_letter_code
_entity_poly.pdbx_strand_id
1 'polypeptide(L)' 'MKCPKCRARMYAEKYYDFVRSFDAWKCCSCGELLDPTIVANRARNNQYFLG' A
#
# COMPACT_ATOMS: atom_id res chain seq x y z
N MET A 1 -3.29 8.67 -4.78
CA MET A 1 -2.72 7.46 -5.39
C MET A 1 -3.84 6.58 -5.96
N LYS A 2 -3.59 5.80 -7.03
CA LYS A 2 -4.55 4.79 -7.56
C LYS A 2 -4.10 3.40 -7.12
N CYS A 3 -5.07 2.55 -6.78
CA CYS A 3 -4.79 1.21 -6.31
C CYS A 3 -4.16 0.36 -7.42
N PRO A 4 -3.03 -0.32 -7.14
CA PRO A 4 -2.37 -1.24 -8.07
C PRO A 4 -3.12 -2.57 -8.28
N LYS A 5 -4.31 -2.74 -7.70
CA LYS A 5 -5.06 -4.00 -7.79
C LYS A 5 -6.45 -3.83 -8.41
N CYS A 6 -7.05 -2.67 -8.22
CA CYS A 6 -8.41 -2.38 -8.71
C CYS A 6 -8.55 -0.97 -9.30
N ARG A 7 -7.46 -0.20 -9.41
CA ARG A 7 -7.41 1.19 -9.93
C ARG A 7 -8.26 2.22 -9.20
N ALA A 8 -8.98 1.82 -8.15
CA ALA A 8 -9.77 2.72 -7.31
C ALA A 8 -8.88 3.73 -6.56
N ARG A 9 -9.51 4.76 -6.00
CA ARG A 9 -8.82 5.76 -5.18
C ARG A 9 -8.24 5.12 -3.91
N MET A 10 -7.06 5.58 -3.51
CA MET A 10 -6.47 5.29 -2.20
C MET A 10 -6.38 6.56 -1.37
N TYR A 11 -6.50 6.41 -0.06
CA TYR A 11 -6.26 7.47 0.93
C TYR A 11 -4.99 7.17 1.72
N ALA A 12 -4.31 8.23 2.17
CA ALA A 12 -3.18 8.11 3.07
C ALA A 12 -3.72 8.03 4.51
N GLU A 13 -3.19 7.09 5.29
CA GLU A 13 -3.55 6.88 6.69
C GLU A 13 -2.29 6.56 7.48
N LYS A 14 -2.23 7.07 8.72
CA LYS A 14 -1.14 6.79 9.65
C LYS A 14 -1.53 5.59 10.52
N TYR A 15 -0.70 4.56 10.46
CA TYR A 15 -0.87 3.33 11.22
C TYR A 15 0.03 3.35 12.44
N TYR A 16 -0.44 2.72 13.51
CA TYR A 16 0.25 2.62 14.78
C TYR A 16 0.33 1.15 15.18
N ASP A 17 1.55 0.70 15.45
CA ASP A 17 1.87 -0.55 16.11
C ASP A 17 2.46 -0.22 17.49
N PHE A 18 2.64 -1.21 18.35
CA PHE A 18 3.18 -1.03 19.71
C PHE A 18 4.56 -0.37 19.74
N VAL A 19 5.34 -0.50 18.65
CA VAL A 19 6.74 -0.07 18.59
C VAL A 19 6.98 1.06 17.58
N ARG A 20 6.04 1.31 16.65
CA ARG A 20 6.25 2.26 15.55
C ARG A 20 4.96 2.83 15.00
N SER A 21 5.05 4.01 14.39
CA SER A 21 4.02 4.53 13.50
C SER A 21 4.55 4.64 12.08
N PHE A 22 3.72 4.41 11.08
CA PHE A 22 4.10 4.55 9.68
C PHE A 22 2.93 5.06 8.84
N ASP A 23 3.22 5.78 7.76
CA ASP A 23 2.22 6.24 6.81
C ASP A 23 2.07 5.22 5.67
N ALA A 24 0.83 4.90 5.31
CA ALA A 24 0.53 3.98 4.23
C ALA A 24 -0.68 4.46 3.41
N TRP A 25 -0.75 3.98 2.17
CA TRP A 25 -1.91 4.16 1.30
C TRP A 25 -2.83 2.96 1.41
N LYS A 26 -4.11 3.17 1.71
CA LYS A 26 -5.14 2.13 1.72
C LYS A 26 -6.18 2.36 0.64
N CYS A 27 -6.51 1.30 -0.09
CA CYS A 27 -7.54 1.37 -1.12
C CYS A 27 -8.95 1.44 -0.52
N CYS A 28 -9.77 2.37 -1.03
CA CYS A 28 -11.18 2.50 -0.64
C CYS A 28 -12.07 1.33 -1.10
N SER A 29 -11.63 0.52 -2.06
CA SER A 29 -12.46 -0.52 -2.68
C SER A 29 -12.03 -1.93 -2.30
N CYS A 30 -10.77 -2.32 -2.56
CA CYS A 30 -10.29 -3.68 -2.30
C CYS A 30 -9.46 -3.82 -1.02
N GLY A 31 -9.21 -2.73 -0.29
CA GLY A 31 -8.43 -2.74 0.96
C GLY A 31 -6.92 -2.92 0.80
N GLU A 32 -6.39 -2.95 -0.44
CA GLU A 32 -4.95 -3.03 -0.69
C GLU A 32 -4.18 -1.94 0.06
N LEU A 33 -3.13 -2.35 0.78
CA LEU A 33 -2.26 -1.47 1.56
C LEU A 33 -0.88 -1.35 0.89
N LEU A 34 -0.39 -0.12 0.77
CA LEU A 34 0.94 0.19 0.23
C LEU A 34 1.69 1.15 1.15
N ASP A 35 2.83 0.72 1.65
CA ASP A 35 3.83 1.56 2.30
C ASP A 35 5.18 1.44 1.55
N PRO A 36 6.20 2.27 1.86
CA PRO A 36 7.49 2.19 1.21
C PRO A 36 8.18 0.82 1.32
N THR A 37 7.99 0.09 2.43
CA THR A 37 8.53 -1.25 2.65
C THR A 37 7.82 -2.28 1.77
N ILE A 38 6.49 -2.26 1.68
CA ILE A 38 5.70 -3.11 0.78
C ILE A 38 6.12 -2.88 -0.67
N VAL A 39 6.24 -1.62 -1.09
CA VAL A 39 6.67 -1.27 -2.45
C VAL A 39 8.08 -1.77 -2.73
N ALA A 40 9.04 -1.54 -1.82
CA ALA A 40 10.40 -2.03 -1.97
C ALA A 40 10.48 -3.56 -2.04
N ASN A 41 9.71 -4.26 -1.21
CA ASN A 41 9.66 -5.73 -1.21
C ASN A 41 9.06 -6.28 -2.51
N ARG A 42 8.00 -5.65 -3.05
CA ARG A 42 7.41 -6.04 -4.34
C ARG A 42 8.37 -5.80 -5.50
N ALA A 43 9.08 -4.67 -5.51
CA ALA A 43 10.08 -4.37 -6.52
C ALA A 43 11.22 -5.40 -6.53
N ARG A 44 11.70 -5.81 -5.34
CA ARG A 44 12.71 -6.87 -5.20
C ARG A 44 12.23 -8.24 -5.68
N ASN A 45 10.97 -8.57 -5.41
CA ASN A 45 10.40 -9.88 -5.76
C ASN A 45 9.72 -9.92 -7.14
N ASN A 46 9.89 -8.87 -7.97
CA ASN A 46 9.29 -8.76 -9.31
C ASN A 46 7.75 -8.92 -9.31
N GLN A 47 7.10 -8.64 -8.18
CA GLN A 47 5.68 -8.89 -7.96
C GLN A 47 4.89 -7.64 -8.37
N TYR A 48 4.90 -7.36 -9.67
CA TYR A 48 4.24 -6.19 -10.28
C TYR A 48 2.74 -6.36 -10.49
N PHE A 49 2.01 -7.04 -9.59
CA PHE A 49 0.56 -6.89 -9.60
C PHE A 49 0.23 -5.44 -9.19
N LEU A 50 0.27 -4.60 -10.23
CA LEU A 50 -0.02 -3.18 -10.38
C LEU A 50 -1.24 -2.99 -11.33
N GLY A 51 -2.07 -4.04 -11.47
CA GLY A 51 -3.23 -4.14 -12.36
C GLY A 51 -4.51 -3.45 -11.90
#